data_AF-A0AAJ2BBE0-F1
#
_entry.id   AF-A0AAJ2BBE0-F1
#
_cell.length_a   1.000
_cell.length_b   1.000
_cell.length_c   1.000
_cell.angle_alpha   90.00
_cell.angle_beta   90.00
_cell.angle_gamma   90.00
#
_symmetry.space_group_name_H-M   'P 1'
#
loop_
_entity.id
_entity.type
_entity.pdbx_description
1 polymer ?
#
loop_
_entity_poly.entity_id
_entity_poly.type
_entity_poly.pdbx_seq_one_letter_code
_entity_poly.pdbx_strand_id
1 'polypeptide(L)' 'MTDPIDNLRIAVSVIWRGCGEAPPTGENLDRAAANLADALASGRKVARIDDKTFQPLYGPRRDLE' A
#
# COMPACT_ATOMS: atom_id res chain seq x y z
N MET A 1 8.90 -0.70 -24.74
CA MET A 1 8.70 -1.49 -23.50
C MET A 1 9.30 -0.67 -22.37
N THR A 2 8.47 -0.13 -21.47
CA THR A 2 8.95 0.60 -20.30
C THR A 2 9.50 -0.40 -19.29
N ASP A 3 10.69 -0.14 -18.74
CA ASP A 3 11.30 -1.00 -17.73
C ASP A 3 10.38 -1.06 -16.49
N PRO A 4 10.12 -2.25 -15.91
CA PRO A 4 9.39 -2.39 -14.65
C PRO A 4 9.86 -1.44 -13.55
N ILE A 5 11.16 -1.13 -13.48
CA ILE A 5 11.69 -0.21 -12.47
C ILE A 5 11.24 1.23 -12.70
N ASP A 6 11.08 1.65 -13.95
CA ASP A 6 10.63 3.01 -14.27
C ASP A 6 9.18 3.22 -13.88
N ASN A 7 8.34 2.19 -14.02
CA ASN A 7 6.96 2.23 -13.52
C ASN A 7 6.91 2.37 -11.99
N LEU A 8 7.83 1.72 -11.26
CA LEU A 8 7.92 1.84 -9.81
C LEU A 8 8.41 3.22 -9.38
N ARG A 9 9.39 3.81 -10.08
CA ARG A 9 9.84 5.19 -9.85
C ARG A 9 8.70 6.20 -10.05
N ILE A 10 7.88 6.00 -11.09
CA ILE A 10 6.69 6.83 -11.34
C ILE A 10 5.69 6.65 -10.20
N ALA A 11 5.41 5.41 -9.77
CA ALA A 11 4.48 5.13 -8.69
C ALA A 11 4.91 5.80 -7.37
N VAL A 12 6.18 5.68 -6.99
CA VAL A 12 6.76 6.38 -5.84
C VAL A 12 6.55 7.89 -5.95
N SER A 13 6.83 8.46 -7.12
CA SER A 13 6.68 9.91 -7.34
C SER A 13 5.22 10.37 -7.19
N VAL A 14 4.26 9.58 -7.66
CA VAL A 14 2.82 9.87 -7.53
C VAL A 14 2.36 9.76 -6.08
N ILE A 15 2.81 8.74 -5.35
CA ILE A 15 2.45 8.53 -3.93
C ILE A 15 2.87 9.74 -3.09
N TRP A 16 4.12 10.20 -3.22
CA TRP A 16 4.61 11.37 -2.47
C TRP A 16 3.81 12.63 -2.78
N ARG A 17 3.54 12.89 -4.07
CA ARG A 17 2.72 14.02 -4.49
C ARG A 17 1.29 13.94 -3.93
N GLY A 18 0.71 12.74 -3.86
CA GLY A 18 -0.60 12.51 -3.24
C GLY A 18 -0.61 12.81 -1.74
N CYS A 19 0.53 12.65 -1.06
CA CYS A 19 0.72 13.04 0.33
C CYS A 19 1.04 14.54 0.53
N GLY A 20 1.13 15.33 -0.55
CA GLY A 20 1.54 16.73 -0.49
C GLY A 20 3.05 16.94 -0.29
N GLU A 21 3.85 15.89 -0.44
CA GLU A 21 5.29 15.91 -0.24
C GLU A 21 6.06 15.98 -1.57
N ALA A 22 7.28 16.50 -1.53
CA ALA A 22 8.19 16.48 -2.67
C ALA A 22 8.76 15.06 -2.86
N PRO A 23 8.67 14.48 -4.07
CA PRO A 23 9.18 13.13 -4.31
C PRO A 23 10.71 13.07 -4.22
N PRO A 24 11.28 11.95 -3.76
CA PRO A 24 12.72 11.74 -3.75
C PRO A 24 13.29 11.69 -5.18
N THR A 25 14.58 11.97 -5.34
CA THR A 25 15.28 11.99 -6.63
C THR A 25 16.56 11.16 -6.59
N GLY A 26 17.09 10.83 -7.78
CA GLY A 26 18.34 10.08 -7.93
C GLY A 26 18.32 8.73 -7.22
N GLU A 27 19.40 8.41 -6.50
CA GLU A 27 19.54 7.13 -5.78
C GLU A 27 18.46 6.90 -4.72
N ASN A 28 17.94 7.97 -4.10
CA ASN A 28 16.87 7.84 -3.11
C ASN A 28 15.54 7.41 -3.76
N LEU A 29 15.29 7.85 -5.00
CA LEU A 29 14.14 7.40 -5.78
C LEU A 29 14.27 5.91 -6.14
N ASP A 30 15.49 5.48 -6.50
CA ASP A 30 15.78 4.09 -6.84
C ASP A 30 15.59 3.17 -5.63
N ARG A 31 16.09 3.58 -4.47
CA ARG A 31 15.89 2.86 -3.21
C ARG A 31 14.41 2.78 -2.81
N ALA A 32 13.67 3.87 -2.98
CA ALA A 32 12.24 3.88 -2.72
C ALA A 32 11.46 2.97 -3.70
N ALA A 33 11.85 2.93 -4.98
CA ALA A 33 11.26 2.05 -5.97
C ALA A 33 11.54 0.57 -5.66
N ALA A 34 12.76 0.23 -5.23
CA ALA A 34 13.11 -1.11 -4.76
C ALA A 34 12.30 -1.52 -3.52
N ASN A 35 12.21 -0.64 -2.52
CA ASN A 35 11.39 -0.89 -1.32
C ASN A 35 9.90 -1.09 -1.67
N LEU A 36 9.38 -0.33 -2.65
CA LEU A 36 8.01 -0.51 -3.13
C LEU A 36 7.83 -1.87 -3.81
N ALA A 37 8.78 -2.31 -4.63
CA ALA A 37 8.78 -3.66 -5.20
C ALA A 37 8.76 -4.73 -4.11
N ASP A 38 9.62 -4.62 -3.09
CA ASP A 38 9.69 -5.56 -1.97
C ASP A 38 8.39 -5.57 -1.16
N ALA A 39 7.79 -4.41 -0.93
CA ALA A 39 6.50 -4.29 -0.25
C ALA A 39 5.36 -4.95 -1.05
N LEU A 40 5.32 -4.76 -2.37
CA LEU A 40 4.34 -5.40 -3.25
C LEU A 40 4.53 -6.93 -3.30
N ALA A 41 5.78 -7.40 -3.31
CA ALA A 41 6.09 -8.82 -3.23
C ALA A 41 5.69 -9.41 -1.86
N SER A 42 5.89 -8.64 -0.78
CA SER A 42 5.51 -9.03 0.59
C SER A 42 4.00 -9.02 0.81
N GLY A 43 3.27 -8.09 0.17
CA GLY A 43 1.81 -8.06 0.16
C GLY A 43 1.16 -9.29 -0.50
N ARG A 44 1.89 -10.03 -1.35
CA ARG A 44 1.46 -11.36 -1.83
C ARG A 44 1.58 -12.46 -0.77
N LYS A 45 2.36 -12.23 0.29
CA LYS A 45 2.57 -13.16 1.41
C LYS A 45 1.77 -12.82 2.65
N VAL A 46 1.23 -11.59 2.75
CA VAL A 46 0.21 -11.27 3.74
C VAL A 46 -1.03 -12.04 3.30
N ALA A 47 -1.39 -13.08 4.05
CA ALA A 47 -2.72 -13.67 3.93
C ALA A 47 -3.70 -12.51 3.97
N ARG A 48 -4.44 -12.27 2.88
CA ARG A 48 -5.63 -11.42 2.95
C ARG A 48 -6.47 -12.12 3.99
N ILE A 49 -6.42 -11.62 5.22
CA ILE A 49 -7.24 -12.11 6.31
C ILE A 49 -8.63 -11.95 5.75
N ASP A 50 -9.25 -13.08 5.43
CA ASP A 50 -10.64 -13.12 5.03
C ASP A 50 -11.39 -12.20 5.96
N ASP A 51 -12.11 -11.32 5.32
CA ASP A 51 -12.98 -10.30 5.86
C ASP A 51 -13.81 -10.82 7.05
N LYS A 52 -13.24 -10.72 8.27
CA LYS A 52 -13.98 -10.90 9.52
C LYS A 52 -14.33 -9.57 10.15
N THR A 53 -14.31 -8.49 9.36
CA THR A 53 -15.01 -7.24 9.67
C THR A 53 -16.49 -7.29 9.27
N PHE A 54 -16.98 -8.33 8.61
CA PHE A 54 -18.42 -8.59 8.39
C PHE A 54 -19.15 -9.11 9.64
N GLN A 55 -19.10 -8.36 10.72
CA GLN A 55 -20.35 -8.08 11.41
C GLN A 55 -20.47 -6.57 11.50
N PRO A 56 -21.41 -5.93 10.78
CA PRO A 56 -21.85 -4.64 11.23
C PRO A 56 -22.34 -4.83 12.68
N LEU A 57 -21.76 -4.09 13.63
CA LEU A 57 -22.32 -3.86 14.96
C LEU A 57 -23.62 -3.05 14.86
N TYR A 58 -24.51 -3.38 13.92
CA TYR A 58 -25.81 -2.78 13.73
C TYR A 58 -26.87 -3.85 13.97
N GLY A 59 -27.17 -4.03 15.25
CA GLY A 59 -28.29 -4.77 15.78
C GLY A 59 -28.41 -4.45 17.28
N PRO A 60 -29.62 -4.31 17.85
CA PRO A 60 -29.77 -4.01 19.26
C PRO A 60 -29.12 -5.12 20.11
N ARG A 61 -28.19 -4.73 20.99
CA ARG A 61 -27.61 -5.61 22.01
C ARG A 61 -28.73 -6.09 22.95
N ARG A 62 -28.93 -7.41 23.01
CA ARG A 62 -29.90 -8.10 23.90
C ARG A 62 -29.21 -8.89 25.01
N ASP A 63 -27.91 -8.74 25.16
CA ASP A 63 -27.07 -9.40 26.17
C ASP A 63 -26.97 -8.63 27.50
N LEU A 64 -27.71 -7.53 27.63
CA LEU A 64 -27.80 -6.67 28.82
C LEU A 64 -29.15 -6.79 29.55
N GLU A 65 -29.85 -7.92 29.39
CA GLU A 65 -31.05 -8.27 30.17
C GLU A 65 -30.73 -9.22 31.33
#